data_AF-A0A1J5T5L6-F1
#
_entry.id   AF-A0A1J5T5L6-F1
#
_cell.length_a   1.000
_cell.length_b   1.000
_cell.length_c   1.000
_cell.angle_alpha   90.00
_cell.angle_beta   90.00
_cell.angle_gamma   90.00
#
_symmetry.space_group_name_H-M   'P 1'
#
loop_
_entity.id
_entity.type
_entity.pdbx_description
1 polymer ?
#
loop_
_entity_poly.entity_id
_entity_poly.type
_entity_poly.pdbx_seq_one_letter_code
_entity_poly.pdbx_strand_id
1 'polypeptide(L)'
;MDITDKFLPNEKFLKKYDDITIDGKSGFSVVVTNLRIFMANKYEMWDIQTDKIDYLGRAFIPRFAWWWQVIFIPMAMIMVGNPALFALFMFLSVARQYIRIEALIIGIYSKEWKISKDKETLDLMSDNIRSNSIVGLMRSDGKQILDADNISGEEITSLEVTLVGENESRALKLAWMFAIVSFLFYYLGSFRIGTGFWTFLFAATAFGFFVLHRDKRKTNEFRNVKAKPGWTLQAWCFILDFMNIRFIEANWSFKIFDTKIEARRLGYQLCSASLFIGLLFTHTQASMIPLLQSICVGVPLYCAGRVLAGIPRNEWRMVVRTAGAAFVALIIVWPCLALIPLYETASVKIPKSYIQGDSGNGWKNVMNEHEVVGLGLASSSFVLYADDGMDEEENQDGFPALLFIIAIKVPINLEERDMLDVLDKQFKDMAIEQEINLDSEIDKGSRITKQGYSTQYSIYNGTAKTDEIGLGGYNRSVTEGSESRYIGEVWKAPEYDLIVVAMGIAIISEEEINDQTGIGTIDDLIDDAKDLIPNNPNDTTDTKNWLELLELIPEAVCYDTT
;
A
#
# COMPACT_ATOMS: atom_id res chain seq x y z
N MET A 1 -39.21 43.72 -3.40
CA MET A 1 -38.60 45.03 -3.08
C MET A 1 -38.40 45.72 -4.41
N ASP A 2 -39.05 46.85 -4.65
CA ASP A 2 -38.89 47.57 -5.93
C ASP A 2 -37.52 48.25 -5.93
N ILE A 3 -36.64 47.80 -6.82
CA ILE A 3 -35.25 48.29 -6.90
C ILE A 3 -35.21 49.69 -7.54
N THR A 4 -36.24 50.03 -8.32
CA THR A 4 -36.43 51.33 -8.98
C THR A 4 -36.51 52.49 -8.01
N ASP A 5 -37.03 52.29 -6.79
CA ASP A 5 -37.12 53.33 -5.76
C ASP A 5 -35.76 53.74 -5.18
N LYS A 6 -34.70 52.98 -5.46
CA LYS A 6 -33.32 53.24 -5.00
C LYS A 6 -32.42 53.87 -6.08
N PHE A 7 -32.96 54.15 -7.26
CA PHE A 7 -32.20 54.75 -8.34
C PHE A 7 -31.93 56.23 -8.07
N LEU A 8 -30.73 56.67 -8.41
CA LEU A 8 -30.39 58.09 -8.42
C LEU A 8 -31.13 58.79 -9.58
N PRO A 9 -31.36 60.12 -9.52
CA PRO A 9 -32.14 60.85 -10.53
C PRO A 9 -31.61 60.72 -11.98
N ASN A 10 -30.33 60.40 -12.16
CA ASN A 10 -29.66 60.24 -13.46
C ASN A 10 -29.33 58.77 -13.79
N GLU A 11 -29.81 57.81 -13.00
CA GLU A 11 -29.58 56.39 -13.26
C GLU A 11 -30.56 55.81 -14.28
N LYS A 12 -30.01 55.21 -15.33
CA LYS A 12 -30.77 54.49 -16.34
C LYS A 12 -30.65 53.00 -16.08
N PHE A 13 -31.81 52.34 -16.01
CA PHE A 13 -31.90 50.89 -16.02
C PHE A 13 -31.47 50.35 -17.38
N LEU A 14 -30.55 49.39 -17.40
CA LEU A 14 -30.10 48.77 -18.66
C LEU A 14 -30.71 47.39 -18.82
N LYS A 15 -30.46 46.50 -17.86
CA LYS A 15 -30.91 45.11 -17.95
C LYS A 15 -31.03 44.48 -16.58
N LYS A 16 -31.98 43.55 -16.48
CA LYS A 16 -32.19 42.69 -15.31
C LYS A 16 -31.99 41.24 -15.71
N TYR A 17 -31.26 40.53 -14.88
CA TYR A 17 -31.03 39.11 -14.99
C TYR A 17 -31.64 38.42 -13.78
N ASP A 18 -32.66 37.61 -14.00
CA ASP A 18 -33.36 36.87 -12.94
C ASP A 18 -32.82 35.44 -12.77
N ASP A 19 -33.15 34.81 -11.65
CA ASP A 19 -32.79 33.43 -11.31
C ASP A 19 -31.29 33.13 -11.39
N ILE A 20 -30.48 34.05 -10.87
CA ILE A 20 -29.04 33.88 -10.76
C ILE A 20 -28.69 33.20 -9.43
N THR A 21 -27.63 32.40 -9.46
CA THR A 21 -27.00 31.89 -8.24
C THR A 21 -25.77 32.73 -7.89
N ILE A 22 -25.74 33.29 -6.67
CA ILE A 22 -24.62 34.08 -6.17
C ILE A 22 -24.07 33.42 -4.92
N ASP A 23 -22.78 33.11 -4.92
CA ASP A 23 -22.06 32.40 -3.85
C ASP A 23 -22.76 31.11 -3.38
N GLY A 24 -23.41 30.40 -4.32
CA GLY A 24 -24.13 29.15 -4.07
C GLY A 24 -25.54 29.29 -3.51
N LYS A 25 -26.04 30.52 -3.29
CA LYS A 25 -27.45 30.79 -2.96
C LYS A 25 -28.24 31.10 -4.24
N SER A 26 -29.39 30.45 -4.42
CA SER A 26 -30.29 30.67 -5.57
C SER A 26 -31.32 31.76 -5.31
N GLY A 27 -31.96 32.25 -6.39
CA GLY A 27 -33.03 33.24 -6.33
C GLY A 27 -32.55 34.69 -6.27
N PHE A 28 -31.32 34.96 -6.71
CA PHE A 28 -30.84 36.33 -6.86
C PHE A 28 -31.26 36.90 -8.21
N SER A 29 -31.58 38.18 -8.21
CA SER A 29 -31.72 39.02 -9.39
C SER A 29 -30.54 39.98 -9.44
N VAL A 30 -29.92 40.12 -10.61
CA VAL A 30 -28.88 41.13 -10.82
C VAL A 30 -29.41 42.17 -11.78
N VAL A 31 -29.50 43.40 -11.30
CA VAL A 31 -29.91 44.57 -12.06
C VAL A 31 -28.68 45.40 -12.34
N VAL A 32 -28.43 45.64 -13.63
CA VAL A 32 -27.32 46.47 -14.09
C VAL A 32 -27.89 47.82 -14.53
N THR A 33 -27.41 48.89 -13.91
CA THR A 33 -27.65 50.28 -14.35
C THR A 33 -26.39 50.84 -15.01
N ASN A 34 -26.50 52.04 -15.57
CA ASN A 34 -25.36 52.77 -16.14
C ASN A 34 -24.24 53.10 -15.14
N LEU A 35 -24.47 52.97 -13.82
CA LEU A 35 -23.54 53.39 -12.77
C LEU A 35 -23.30 52.34 -11.68
N ARG A 36 -24.28 51.47 -11.43
CA ARG A 36 -24.26 50.52 -10.31
C ARG A 36 -24.80 49.16 -10.72
N ILE A 37 -24.35 48.14 -10.02
CA ILE A 37 -24.84 46.77 -10.10
C ILE A 37 -25.53 46.47 -8.78
N PHE A 38 -26.82 46.17 -8.86
CA PHE A 38 -27.58 45.69 -7.72
C PHE A 38 -27.72 44.18 -7.80
N MET A 39 -27.27 43.49 -6.76
CA MET A 39 -27.47 42.05 -6.61
C MET A 39 -28.42 41.82 -5.44
N ALA A 40 -29.63 41.35 -5.72
CA ALA A 40 -30.68 41.29 -4.70
C ALA A 40 -31.45 39.96 -4.72
N ASN A 41 -31.74 39.44 -3.53
CA ASN A 41 -32.70 38.38 -3.26
C ASN A 41 -33.72 38.90 -2.23
N LYS A 42 -34.73 38.11 -1.87
CA LYS A 42 -35.77 38.43 -0.88
C LYS A 42 -35.21 38.89 0.48
N TYR A 43 -33.99 38.50 0.84
CA TYR A 43 -33.39 38.75 2.16
C TYR A 43 -32.15 39.66 2.13
N GLU A 44 -31.48 39.80 1.00
CA GLU A 44 -30.16 40.44 0.90
C GLU A 44 -30.13 41.34 -0.34
N MET A 45 -29.55 42.55 -0.22
CA MET A 45 -29.29 43.44 -1.34
C MET A 45 -27.86 43.97 -1.23
N TRP A 46 -27.09 43.82 -2.30
CA TRP A 46 -25.79 44.44 -2.48
C TRP A 46 -25.88 45.50 -3.56
N ASP A 47 -25.25 46.63 -3.28
CA ASP A 47 -25.10 47.75 -4.19
C ASP A 47 -23.60 47.94 -4.44
N ILE A 48 -23.19 47.82 -5.71
CA ILE A 48 -21.80 47.85 -6.15
C ILE A 48 -21.67 48.92 -7.23
N GLN A 49 -20.81 49.91 -7.02
CA GLN A 49 -20.51 50.90 -8.07
C GLN A 49 -19.59 50.29 -9.12
N THR A 50 -19.86 50.52 -10.41
CA THR A 50 -19.14 49.90 -11.53
C THR A 50 -17.70 50.40 -11.68
N ASP A 51 -17.41 51.61 -11.21
CA ASP A 51 -16.08 52.22 -11.16
C ASP A 51 -15.16 51.61 -10.09
N LYS A 52 -15.74 50.97 -9.07
CA LYS A 52 -15.03 50.32 -7.95
C LYS A 52 -14.74 48.84 -8.19
N ILE A 53 -15.10 48.31 -9.36
CA ILE A 53 -14.83 46.91 -9.70
C ILE A 53 -13.37 46.81 -10.11
N ASP A 54 -12.54 46.21 -9.26
CA ASP A 54 -11.11 46.05 -9.52
C ASP A 54 -10.82 44.80 -10.36
N TYR A 55 -11.74 43.82 -10.36
CA TYR A 55 -11.48 42.51 -10.93
C TYR A 55 -12.72 41.86 -11.54
N LEU A 56 -12.59 41.39 -12.79
CA LEU A 56 -13.55 40.51 -13.45
C LEU A 56 -12.86 39.22 -13.88
N GLY A 57 -13.41 38.08 -13.45
CA GLY A 57 -12.84 36.77 -13.72
C GLY A 57 -13.86 35.76 -14.24
N ARG A 58 -13.42 34.83 -15.09
CA ARG A 58 -14.21 33.64 -15.45
C ARG A 58 -13.57 32.40 -14.86
N ALA A 59 -14.32 31.62 -14.10
CA ALA A 59 -13.82 30.43 -13.42
C ALA A 59 -14.86 29.30 -13.37
N PHE A 60 -14.40 28.06 -13.19
CA PHE A 60 -15.27 26.95 -12.79
C PHE A 60 -15.31 26.81 -11.28
N ILE A 61 -16.51 26.66 -10.74
CA ILE A 61 -16.75 26.53 -9.30
C ILE A 61 -17.53 25.23 -9.04
N PRO A 62 -17.25 24.50 -7.95
CA PRO A 62 -18.07 23.37 -7.53
C PRO A 62 -19.52 23.80 -7.34
N ARG A 63 -20.48 23.05 -7.90
CA ARG A 63 -21.91 23.32 -7.72
C ARG A 63 -22.35 23.24 -6.26
N PHE A 64 -21.76 22.31 -5.51
CA PHE A 64 -22.13 22.05 -4.12
C PHE A 64 -21.23 22.80 -3.14
N ALA A 65 -21.85 23.34 -2.09
CA ALA A 65 -21.18 24.04 -1.01
C ALA A 65 -20.20 23.12 -0.27
N TRP A 66 -19.18 23.72 0.37
CA TRP A 66 -18.16 22.96 1.09
C TRP A 66 -18.70 22.18 2.29
N TRP A 67 -19.79 22.67 2.91
CA TRP A 67 -20.52 22.03 4.00
C TRP A 67 -20.97 20.59 3.69
N TRP A 68 -21.22 20.26 2.42
CA TRP A 68 -21.56 18.90 2.00
C TRP A 68 -20.48 17.88 2.39
N GLN A 69 -19.21 18.28 2.35
CA GLN A 69 -18.10 17.41 2.77
C GLN A 69 -18.06 17.24 4.29
N VAL A 70 -18.44 18.27 5.06
CA VAL A 70 -18.51 18.21 6.54
C VAL A 70 -19.61 17.26 7.00
N ILE A 71 -20.66 17.05 6.21
CA ILE A 71 -21.74 16.11 6.54
C ILE A 71 -21.37 14.69 6.11
N PHE A 72 -20.90 14.52 4.87
CA PHE A 72 -20.71 13.19 4.31
C PHE A 72 -19.42 12.50 4.74
N ILE A 73 -18.35 13.23 5.09
CA ILE A 73 -17.13 12.59 5.60
C ILE A 73 -17.38 11.92 6.96
N PRO A 74 -17.96 12.58 7.97
CA PRO A 74 -18.30 11.92 9.23
C PRO A 74 -19.32 10.80 9.06
N MET A 75 -20.32 10.98 8.20
CA MET A 75 -21.31 9.93 7.94
C MET A 75 -20.66 8.70 7.29
N ALA A 76 -19.72 8.89 6.36
CA ALA A 76 -18.92 7.78 5.84
C ALA A 76 -18.14 7.09 6.98
N MET A 77 -17.46 7.85 7.84
CA MET A 77 -16.70 7.28 8.97
C MET A 77 -17.56 6.47 9.95
N ILE A 78 -18.78 6.93 10.26
CA ILE A 78 -19.70 6.19 11.14
C ILE A 78 -20.15 4.87 10.48
N MET A 79 -20.32 4.89 9.16
CA MET A 79 -20.82 3.75 8.38
C MET A 79 -19.71 2.79 7.93
N VAL A 80 -18.50 2.86 8.51
CA VAL A 80 -17.39 1.94 8.15
C VAL A 80 -17.78 0.46 8.29
N GLY A 81 -18.65 0.12 9.25
CA GLY A 81 -19.19 -1.23 9.41
C GLY A 81 -20.14 -1.70 8.31
N ASN A 82 -20.66 -0.78 7.47
CA ASN A 82 -21.50 -1.10 6.31
C ASN A 82 -20.84 -0.57 5.02
N PRO A 83 -20.12 -1.44 4.29
CA PRO A 83 -19.32 -1.03 3.14
C PRO A 83 -20.11 -0.29 2.04
N ALA A 84 -21.37 -0.67 1.81
CA ALA A 84 -22.22 -0.05 0.79
C ALA A 84 -22.61 1.39 1.16
N LEU A 85 -23.00 1.62 2.42
CA LEU A 85 -23.33 2.96 2.91
C LEU A 85 -22.09 3.85 2.99
N PHE A 86 -20.95 3.29 3.41
CA PHE A 86 -19.67 3.99 3.37
C PHE A 86 -19.37 4.49 1.95
N ALA A 87 -19.44 3.59 0.96
CA ALA A 87 -19.18 3.92 -0.43
C ALA A 87 -20.12 5.02 -0.94
N LEU A 88 -21.42 4.94 -0.64
CA LEU A 88 -22.40 5.96 -1.02
C LEU A 88 -22.01 7.35 -0.49
N PHE A 89 -21.74 7.47 0.81
CA PHE A 89 -21.37 8.77 1.42
C PHE A 89 -20.01 9.27 0.93
N MET A 90 -19.05 8.37 0.69
CA MET A 90 -17.79 8.71 0.04
C MET A 90 -17.99 9.26 -1.37
N PHE A 91 -18.76 8.56 -2.22
CA PHE A 91 -19.05 9.03 -3.58
C PHE A 91 -19.78 10.36 -3.57
N LEU A 92 -20.74 10.56 -2.66
CA LEU A 92 -21.42 11.85 -2.50
C LEU A 92 -20.46 12.98 -2.08
N SER A 93 -19.50 12.70 -1.20
CA SER A 93 -18.45 13.65 -0.82
C SER A 93 -17.52 14.00 -1.99
N VAL A 94 -17.24 13.01 -2.84
CA VAL A 94 -16.40 13.15 -4.04
C VAL A 94 -17.13 13.85 -5.19
N ALA A 95 -18.45 13.63 -5.34
CA ALA A 95 -19.29 14.17 -6.42
C ALA A 95 -19.22 15.70 -6.51
N ARG A 96 -19.04 16.39 -5.38
CA ARG A 96 -18.79 17.85 -5.33
C ARG A 96 -17.64 18.27 -6.24
N GLN A 97 -16.59 17.47 -6.36
CA GLN A 97 -15.40 17.82 -7.16
C GLN A 97 -15.63 17.64 -8.67
N TYR A 98 -16.60 16.81 -9.05
CA TYR A 98 -16.95 16.52 -10.44
C TYR A 98 -17.96 17.51 -11.00
N ILE A 99 -18.99 17.84 -10.23
CA ILE A 99 -20.09 18.66 -10.70
C ILE A 99 -19.70 20.14 -10.56
N ARG A 100 -19.33 20.74 -11.69
CA ARG A 100 -18.82 22.11 -11.79
C ARG A 100 -19.73 22.94 -12.67
N ILE A 101 -19.83 24.23 -12.36
CA ILE A 101 -20.58 25.21 -13.14
C ILE A 101 -19.64 26.37 -13.46
N GLU A 102 -19.80 26.96 -14.63
CA GLU A 102 -19.11 28.19 -15.01
C GLU A 102 -19.65 29.37 -14.22
N ALA A 103 -18.75 30.22 -13.74
CA ALA A 103 -19.08 31.37 -12.94
C ALA A 103 -18.29 32.61 -13.37
N LEU A 104 -18.97 33.76 -13.28
CA LEU A 104 -18.40 35.09 -13.35
C LEU A 104 -18.02 35.53 -11.92
N ILE A 105 -16.77 35.91 -11.73
CA ILE A 105 -16.25 36.46 -10.49
C ILE A 105 -16.21 37.98 -10.64
N ILE A 106 -16.87 38.68 -9.74
CA ILE A 106 -16.81 40.15 -9.64
C ILE A 106 -16.11 40.47 -8.32
N GLY A 107 -15.00 41.19 -8.38
CA GLY A 107 -14.20 41.55 -7.22
C GLY A 107 -14.05 43.06 -7.05
N ILE A 108 -14.21 43.52 -5.81
CA ILE A 108 -13.73 44.81 -5.30
C ILE A 108 -12.61 44.49 -4.32
N TYR A 109 -11.70 45.43 -4.04
CA TYR A 109 -10.58 45.29 -3.11
C TYR A 109 -10.89 44.52 -1.80
N SER A 110 -12.11 44.66 -1.25
CA SER A 110 -12.52 44.01 -0.02
C SER A 110 -13.29 42.69 -0.17
N LYS A 111 -13.91 42.40 -1.33
CA LYS A 111 -14.84 41.27 -1.47
C LYS A 111 -14.98 40.79 -2.92
N GLU A 112 -15.11 39.47 -3.08
CA GLU A 112 -15.44 38.81 -4.33
C GLU A 112 -16.83 38.17 -4.27
N TRP A 113 -17.60 38.26 -5.35
CA TRP A 113 -18.87 37.56 -5.56
C TRP A 113 -18.75 36.60 -6.74
N LYS A 114 -19.31 35.40 -6.58
CA LYS A 114 -19.31 34.35 -7.61
C LYS A 114 -20.71 34.14 -8.16
N ILE A 115 -20.92 34.56 -9.40
CA ILE A 115 -22.20 34.48 -10.11
C ILE A 115 -22.18 33.30 -11.07
N SER A 116 -23.11 32.35 -10.93
CA SER A 116 -23.25 31.21 -11.85
C SER A 116 -24.59 31.21 -12.59
N LYS A 117 -24.52 31.01 -13.91
CA LYS A 117 -25.66 30.86 -14.83
C LYS A 117 -25.19 30.20 -16.15
N ASP A 118 -26.01 30.19 -17.19
CA ASP A 118 -25.65 29.75 -18.54
C ASP A 118 -24.56 30.65 -19.14
N LYS A 119 -23.76 30.08 -20.05
CA LYS A 119 -22.57 30.76 -20.58
C LYS A 119 -22.92 32.08 -21.28
N GLU A 120 -23.97 32.08 -22.08
CA GLU A 120 -24.43 33.23 -22.88
C GLU A 120 -24.87 34.39 -22.00
N THR A 121 -25.67 34.15 -20.96
CA THR A 121 -26.08 35.20 -20.03
C THR A 121 -24.91 35.78 -19.26
N LEU A 122 -23.94 34.94 -18.87
CA LEU A 122 -22.74 35.42 -18.21
C LEU A 122 -21.84 36.23 -19.15
N ASP A 123 -21.80 35.92 -20.45
CA ASP A 123 -21.02 36.68 -21.45
C ASP A 123 -21.66 38.06 -21.65
N LEU A 124 -22.97 38.08 -21.87
CA LEU A 124 -23.74 39.33 -21.96
C LEU A 124 -23.62 40.18 -20.69
N MET A 125 -23.58 39.54 -19.52
CA MET A 125 -23.43 40.23 -18.24
C MET A 125 -22.03 40.83 -18.10
N SER A 126 -20.99 40.08 -18.48
CA SER A 126 -19.61 40.57 -18.51
C SER A 126 -19.46 41.79 -19.43
N ASP A 127 -19.99 41.72 -20.66
CA ASP A 127 -19.90 42.82 -21.62
C ASP A 127 -20.63 44.08 -21.15
N ASN A 128 -21.81 43.93 -20.55
CA ASN A 128 -22.56 45.03 -19.96
C ASN A 128 -21.84 45.67 -18.75
N ILE A 129 -21.14 44.87 -17.94
CA ILE A 129 -20.35 45.41 -16.82
C ILE A 129 -19.15 46.20 -17.35
N ARG A 130 -18.47 45.69 -18.38
CA ARG A 130 -17.34 46.38 -19.01
C ARG A 130 -17.77 47.71 -19.63
N SER A 131 -18.83 47.73 -20.43
CA SER A 131 -19.33 48.96 -21.04
C SER A 131 -19.70 50.02 -19.98
N ASN A 132 -20.30 49.61 -18.87
CA ASN A 132 -20.66 50.53 -17.79
C ASN A 132 -19.48 50.98 -16.93
N SER A 133 -18.42 50.19 -16.79
CA SER A 133 -17.19 50.64 -16.13
C SER A 133 -16.52 51.79 -16.90
N ILE A 134 -16.69 51.83 -18.22
CA ILE A 134 -16.15 52.89 -19.09
C ILE A 134 -16.99 54.18 -18.97
N VAL A 135 -18.32 54.05 -18.97
CA VAL A 135 -19.28 55.16 -18.76
C VAL A 135 -19.16 55.76 -17.34
N GLY A 136 -18.75 54.95 -16.35
CA GLY A 136 -18.54 55.40 -14.97
C GLY A 136 -17.37 56.36 -14.78
N LEU A 137 -16.40 56.43 -15.70
CA LEU A 137 -15.19 57.24 -15.56
C LEU A 137 -15.48 58.74 -15.77
N MET A 138 -14.83 59.58 -14.96
CA MET A 138 -14.86 61.04 -15.11
C MET A 138 -13.76 61.52 -16.05
N ARG A 139 -14.08 62.43 -16.98
CA ARG A 139 -13.08 63.17 -17.74
C ARG A 139 -12.32 64.16 -16.83
N SER A 140 -11.14 64.61 -17.25
CA SER A 140 -10.32 65.61 -16.53
C SER A 140 -11.06 66.94 -16.29
N ASP A 141 -12.07 67.21 -17.10
CA ASP A 141 -13.03 68.31 -17.04
C ASP A 141 -14.20 68.09 -16.05
N GLY A 142 -14.15 67.03 -15.23
CA GLY A 142 -15.07 66.78 -14.12
C GLY A 142 -16.46 66.29 -14.53
N LYS A 143 -16.68 66.02 -15.82
CA LYS A 143 -17.93 65.46 -16.35
C LYS A 143 -17.84 63.96 -16.52
N GLN A 144 -18.91 63.26 -16.17
CA GLN A 144 -19.03 61.82 -16.36
C GLN A 144 -19.31 61.48 -17.84
N ILE A 145 -18.73 60.39 -18.34
CA ILE A 145 -18.94 59.92 -19.70
C ILE A 145 -20.32 59.28 -19.78
N LEU A 146 -21.31 59.97 -20.35
CA LEU A 146 -22.70 59.49 -20.36
C LEU A 146 -23.06 58.57 -21.53
N ASP A 147 -22.28 58.60 -22.61
CA ASP A 147 -22.46 57.78 -23.81
C ASP A 147 -21.15 57.11 -24.22
N ALA A 148 -21.22 55.82 -24.57
CA ALA A 148 -20.06 54.98 -24.91
C ALA A 148 -19.53 55.21 -26.34
N ASP A 149 -20.07 56.17 -27.09
CA ASP A 149 -19.54 56.55 -28.40
C ASP A 149 -18.40 57.54 -28.24
N ASN A 150 -17.19 57.00 -28.35
CA ASN A 150 -15.93 57.69 -28.19
C ASN A 150 -15.67 58.65 -29.37
N ILE A 151 -15.76 59.97 -29.13
CA ILE A 151 -15.48 61.01 -30.14
C ILE A 151 -13.97 61.09 -30.47
N SER A 152 -13.09 60.47 -29.68
CA SER A 152 -11.61 60.63 -29.77
C SER A 152 -10.84 59.43 -30.32
N GLY A 153 -11.47 58.31 -30.69
CA GLY A 153 -10.79 57.21 -31.39
C GLY A 153 -9.69 56.46 -30.62
N GLU A 154 -9.47 56.74 -29.33
CA GLU A 154 -8.54 56.00 -28.46
C GLU A 154 -9.27 54.92 -27.65
N GLU A 155 -8.92 53.64 -27.83
CA GLU A 155 -9.49 52.52 -27.09
C GLU A 155 -9.23 52.65 -25.57
N ILE A 156 -10.28 52.92 -24.79
CA ILE A 156 -10.22 52.93 -23.32
C ILE A 156 -10.29 51.48 -22.82
N THR A 157 -9.13 50.93 -22.44
CA THR A 157 -8.98 49.57 -21.90
C THR A 157 -9.00 49.57 -20.37
N SER A 158 -10.17 49.71 -19.73
CA SER A 158 -10.22 49.81 -18.25
C SER A 158 -10.54 48.51 -17.50
N LEU A 159 -11.09 47.47 -18.14
CA LEU A 159 -11.42 46.21 -17.44
C LEU A 159 -11.29 44.99 -18.35
N GLU A 160 -10.22 44.22 -18.16
CA GLU A 160 -9.99 42.95 -18.86
C GLU A 160 -10.60 41.78 -18.11
N VAL A 161 -11.32 40.92 -18.83
CA VAL A 161 -11.86 39.67 -18.27
C VAL A 161 -10.75 38.65 -18.18
N THR A 162 -10.26 38.41 -16.98
CA THR A 162 -9.20 37.40 -16.79
C THR A 162 -9.81 36.01 -16.68
N LEU A 163 -9.35 35.08 -17.52
CA LEU A 163 -9.69 33.67 -17.35
C LEU A 163 -8.88 33.11 -16.18
N VAL A 164 -9.53 32.46 -15.22
CA VAL A 164 -8.87 31.82 -14.06
C VAL A 164 -8.77 30.33 -14.31
N GLY A 165 -7.55 29.80 -14.28
CA GLY A 165 -7.28 28.38 -14.43
C GLY A 165 -7.81 27.56 -13.24
N GLU A 166 -8.21 26.33 -13.48
CA GLU A 166 -8.62 25.41 -12.43
C GLU A 166 -7.43 24.89 -11.63
N ASN A 167 -7.67 24.57 -10.35
CA ASN A 167 -6.65 23.93 -9.51
C ASN A 167 -6.54 22.44 -9.83
N GLU A 168 -5.55 22.10 -10.66
CA GLU A 168 -5.20 20.74 -11.05
C GLU A 168 -4.51 19.95 -9.93
N SER A 169 -3.69 20.63 -9.11
CA SER A 169 -2.79 19.99 -8.15
C SER A 169 -3.51 19.29 -7.00
N ARG A 170 -4.67 19.81 -6.58
CA ARG A 170 -5.47 19.21 -5.50
C ARG A 170 -6.03 17.85 -5.91
N ALA A 171 -6.56 17.74 -7.14
CA ALA A 171 -7.09 16.47 -7.65
C ALA A 171 -5.99 15.42 -7.72
N LEU A 172 -4.80 15.80 -8.21
CA LEU A 172 -3.65 14.91 -8.29
C LEU A 172 -3.21 14.40 -6.92
N LYS A 173 -3.13 15.27 -5.91
CA LYS A 173 -2.76 14.87 -4.54
C LYS A 173 -3.76 13.90 -3.92
N LEU A 174 -5.06 14.17 -4.11
CA LEU A 174 -6.11 13.26 -3.64
C LEU A 174 -6.04 11.90 -4.35
N ALA A 175 -5.77 11.87 -5.66
CA ALA A 175 -5.58 10.63 -6.40
C ALA A 175 -4.47 9.76 -5.79
N TRP A 176 -3.31 10.36 -5.53
CA TRP A 176 -2.18 9.65 -4.90
C TRP A 176 -2.47 9.21 -3.46
N MET A 177 -3.15 10.04 -2.66
CA MET A 177 -3.56 9.65 -1.31
C MET A 177 -4.47 8.42 -1.31
N PHE A 178 -5.49 8.39 -2.18
CA PHE A 178 -6.37 7.23 -2.30
C PHE A 178 -5.66 6.00 -2.87
N ALA A 179 -4.70 6.19 -3.77
CA ALA A 179 -3.86 5.10 -4.28
C ALA A 179 -3.01 4.47 -3.16
N ILE A 180 -2.41 5.29 -2.28
CA ILE A 180 -1.63 4.81 -1.12
C ILE A 180 -2.53 4.04 -0.15
N VAL A 181 -3.71 4.58 0.16
CA VAL A 181 -4.67 3.90 1.06
C VAL A 181 -5.15 2.59 0.44
N SER A 182 -5.43 2.58 -0.86
CA SER A 182 -5.77 1.34 -1.59
C SER A 182 -4.66 0.29 -1.47
N PHE A 183 -3.40 0.70 -1.67
CA PHE A 183 -2.26 -0.19 -1.51
C PHE A 183 -2.12 -0.71 -0.07
N LEU A 184 -2.38 0.11 0.95
CA LEU A 184 -2.37 -0.33 2.34
C LEU A 184 -3.42 -1.43 2.60
N PHE A 185 -4.65 -1.27 2.10
CA PHE A 185 -5.67 -2.30 2.22
C PHE A 185 -5.34 -3.55 1.41
N TYR A 186 -4.71 -3.41 0.23
CA TYR A 186 -4.17 -4.53 -0.54
C TYR A 186 -3.11 -5.30 0.27
N TYR A 187 -2.17 -4.59 0.86
CA TYR A 187 -1.14 -5.16 1.73
C TYR A 187 -1.73 -5.87 2.94
N LEU A 188 -2.67 -5.25 3.66
CA LEU A 188 -3.39 -5.90 4.76
C LEU A 188 -4.17 -7.15 4.29
N GLY A 189 -4.73 -7.10 3.08
CA GLY A 189 -5.42 -8.24 2.47
C GLY A 189 -4.50 -9.42 2.19
N SER A 190 -3.21 -9.19 1.96
CA SER A 190 -2.22 -10.26 1.81
C SER A 190 -1.99 -11.07 3.09
N PHE A 191 -2.49 -10.60 4.24
CA PHE A 191 -2.58 -11.38 5.49
C PHE A 191 -3.87 -12.19 5.61
N ARG A 192 -4.57 -12.45 4.49
CA ARG A 192 -5.89 -13.11 4.43
C ARG A 192 -7.00 -12.38 5.18
N ILE A 193 -6.80 -11.09 5.45
CA ILE A 193 -7.85 -10.21 5.97
C ILE A 193 -8.79 -9.86 4.81
N GLY A 194 -10.11 -9.95 5.00
CA GLY A 194 -11.12 -9.67 3.97
C GLY A 194 -11.23 -8.18 3.57
N THR A 195 -10.16 -7.55 3.10
CA THR A 195 -10.08 -6.12 2.77
C THR A 195 -10.39 -5.79 1.31
N GLY A 196 -10.68 -6.79 0.46
CA GLY A 196 -10.80 -6.64 -0.99
C GLY A 196 -11.77 -5.53 -1.45
N PHE A 197 -12.89 -5.36 -0.75
CA PHE A 197 -13.83 -4.26 -1.02
C PHE A 197 -13.18 -2.88 -0.86
N TRP A 198 -12.43 -2.66 0.22
CA TRP A 198 -11.80 -1.39 0.54
C TRP A 198 -10.71 -1.05 -0.48
N THR A 199 -9.89 -2.04 -0.85
CA THR A 199 -8.91 -1.94 -1.92
C THR A 199 -9.56 -1.46 -3.22
N PHE A 200 -10.65 -2.12 -3.64
CA PHE A 200 -11.36 -1.74 -4.86
C PHE A 200 -11.96 -0.33 -4.79
N LEU A 201 -12.64 0.01 -3.68
CA LEU A 201 -13.27 1.32 -3.51
C LEU A 201 -12.26 2.47 -3.59
N PHE A 202 -11.13 2.36 -2.89
CA PHE A 202 -10.11 3.39 -2.89
C PHE A 202 -9.35 3.44 -4.22
N ALA A 203 -9.10 2.31 -4.88
CA ALA A 203 -8.54 2.27 -6.23
C ALA A 203 -9.44 2.98 -7.25
N ALA A 204 -10.74 2.67 -7.25
CA ALA A 204 -11.72 3.31 -8.13
C ALA A 204 -11.81 4.82 -7.88
N THR A 205 -11.78 5.23 -6.61
CA THR A 205 -11.78 6.65 -6.22
C THR A 205 -10.50 7.35 -6.68
N ALA A 206 -9.34 6.71 -6.53
CA ALA A 206 -8.06 7.23 -7.01
C ALA A 206 -8.07 7.43 -8.54
N PHE A 207 -8.55 6.43 -9.28
CA PHE A 207 -8.70 6.49 -10.73
C PHE A 207 -9.62 7.64 -11.14
N GLY A 208 -10.75 7.80 -10.46
CA GLY A 208 -11.63 8.94 -10.64
C GLY A 208 -10.89 10.27 -10.54
N PHE A 209 -10.11 10.47 -9.47
CA PHE A 209 -9.37 11.72 -9.28
C PHE A 209 -8.27 11.95 -10.32
N PHE A 210 -7.66 10.89 -10.86
CA PHE A 210 -6.75 11.00 -12.01
C PHE A 210 -7.47 11.48 -13.27
N VAL A 211 -8.66 10.95 -13.56
CA VAL A 211 -9.51 11.44 -14.67
C VAL A 211 -9.87 12.90 -14.44
N LEU A 212 -10.29 13.27 -13.23
CA LEU A 212 -10.62 14.65 -12.87
C LEU A 212 -9.43 15.61 -13.05
N HIS A 213 -8.22 15.17 -12.68
CA HIS A 213 -6.99 15.92 -12.89
C HIS A 213 -6.72 16.13 -14.39
N ARG A 214 -6.85 15.08 -15.20
CA ARG A 214 -6.70 15.14 -16.66
C ARG A 214 -7.70 16.11 -17.29
N ASP A 215 -8.94 16.09 -16.85
CA ASP A 215 -9.99 16.98 -17.38
C ASP A 215 -9.69 18.44 -17.05
N LYS A 216 -9.36 18.75 -15.79
CA LYS A 216 -8.96 20.11 -15.36
C LYS A 216 -7.79 20.65 -16.17
N ARG A 217 -6.80 19.79 -16.41
CA ARG A 217 -5.63 20.13 -17.20
C ARG A 217 -6.00 20.44 -18.66
N LYS A 218 -6.79 19.60 -19.30
CA LYS A 218 -7.29 19.83 -20.66
C LYS A 218 -8.10 21.12 -20.76
N THR A 219 -8.92 21.41 -19.75
CA THR A 219 -9.70 22.66 -19.69
C THR A 219 -8.78 23.88 -19.60
N ASN A 220 -7.72 23.83 -18.80
CA ASN A 220 -6.73 24.90 -18.70
C ASN A 220 -5.92 25.07 -19.99
N GLU A 221 -5.49 23.96 -20.61
CA GLU A 221 -4.79 23.96 -21.91
C GLU A 221 -5.68 24.56 -23.02
N PHE A 222 -6.96 24.17 -23.08
CA PHE A 222 -7.93 24.72 -24.04
C PHE A 222 -8.16 26.23 -23.87
N ARG A 223 -8.19 26.70 -22.62
CA ARG A 223 -8.35 28.12 -22.29
C ARG A 223 -7.03 28.92 -22.39
N ASN A 224 -5.91 28.24 -22.60
CA ASN A 224 -4.55 28.80 -22.58
C ASN A 224 -4.24 29.58 -21.28
N VAL A 225 -4.68 29.04 -20.13
CA VAL A 225 -4.50 29.67 -18.81
C VAL A 225 -3.59 28.82 -17.92
N LYS A 226 -2.73 29.47 -17.14
CA LYS A 226 -1.96 28.77 -16.09
C LYS A 226 -2.87 28.22 -14.99
N ALA A 227 -2.59 27.02 -14.54
CA ALA A 227 -3.33 26.39 -13.45
C ALA A 227 -3.26 27.23 -12.16
N LYS A 228 -4.40 27.35 -11.46
CA LYS A 228 -4.43 28.04 -10.17
C LYS A 228 -3.56 27.29 -9.15
N PRO A 229 -2.66 27.98 -8.43
CA PRO A 229 -1.79 27.35 -7.45
C PRO A 229 -2.62 26.62 -6.39
N GLY A 230 -2.22 25.40 -6.05
CA GLY A 230 -2.81 24.66 -4.93
C GLY A 230 -2.46 25.28 -3.58
N TRP A 231 -3.21 24.94 -2.54
CA TRP A 231 -3.02 25.48 -1.19
C TRP A 231 -1.59 25.34 -0.68
N THR A 232 -0.88 24.25 -0.99
CA THR A 232 0.52 24.10 -0.59
C THR A 232 1.43 25.08 -1.32
N LEU A 233 1.19 25.33 -2.60
CA LEU A 233 1.98 26.31 -3.34
C LEU A 233 1.64 27.74 -2.87
N GLN A 234 0.36 28.02 -2.58
CA GLN A 234 -0.06 29.29 -1.99
C GLN A 234 0.56 29.51 -0.61
N ALA A 235 0.58 28.49 0.26
CA ALA A 235 1.23 28.56 1.57
C ALA A 235 2.75 28.76 1.42
N TRP A 236 3.39 28.08 0.48
CA TRP A 236 4.81 28.30 0.19
C TRP A 236 5.07 29.69 -0.37
N CYS A 237 4.26 30.19 -1.29
CA CYS A 237 4.38 31.57 -1.77
C CYS A 237 4.19 32.56 -0.63
N PHE A 238 3.22 32.35 0.25
CA PHE A 238 3.02 33.18 1.44
C PHE A 238 4.26 33.19 2.36
N ILE A 239 4.85 32.02 2.63
CA ILE A 239 6.10 31.92 3.42
C ILE A 239 7.25 32.62 2.70
N LEU A 240 7.38 32.44 1.39
CA LEU A 240 8.43 33.06 0.58
C LEU A 240 8.27 34.57 0.51
N ASP A 241 7.04 35.07 0.39
CA ASP A 241 6.70 36.50 0.40
C ASP A 241 6.98 37.10 1.78
N PHE A 242 6.65 36.39 2.87
CA PHE A 242 7.04 36.77 4.23
C PHE A 242 8.56 36.87 4.39
N MET A 243 9.31 35.99 3.73
CA MET A 243 10.79 36.00 3.70
C MET A 243 11.36 36.94 2.63
N ASN A 244 10.53 37.66 1.87
CA ASN A 244 10.90 38.53 0.76
C ASN A 244 11.72 37.83 -0.36
N ILE A 245 11.53 36.52 -0.53
CA ILE A 245 12.18 35.70 -1.55
C ILE A 245 11.23 35.55 -2.74
N ARG A 246 11.58 36.13 -3.89
CA ARG A 246 10.76 35.99 -5.11
C ARG A 246 10.66 34.52 -5.54
N PHE A 247 9.43 34.03 -5.64
CA PHE A 247 9.15 32.74 -6.27
C PHE A 247 9.42 32.81 -7.77
N ILE A 248 10.25 31.89 -8.27
CA ILE A 248 10.53 31.73 -9.70
C ILE A 248 10.00 30.36 -10.10
N GLU A 249 9.27 30.27 -11.21
CA GLU A 249 8.85 28.99 -11.77
C GLU A 249 10.04 28.24 -12.40
N ALA A 250 10.11 26.94 -12.19
CA ALA A 250 11.18 26.08 -12.71
C ALA A 250 10.67 25.38 -13.97
N ASN A 251 10.94 25.99 -15.14
CA ASN A 251 10.34 25.61 -16.42
C ASN A 251 11.38 25.16 -17.45
N TRP A 252 12.52 24.61 -17.00
CA TRP A 252 13.50 24.10 -17.95
C TRP A 252 12.94 22.90 -18.72
N SER A 253 13.03 23.01 -20.04
CA SER A 253 12.54 22.03 -21.00
C SER A 253 13.59 21.83 -22.07
N PHE A 254 13.75 20.59 -22.53
CA PHE A 254 14.61 20.25 -23.66
C PHE A 254 13.76 19.76 -24.82
N LYS A 255 14.27 19.91 -26.04
CA LYS A 255 13.59 19.49 -27.27
C LYS A 255 14.16 18.14 -27.72
N ILE A 256 13.33 17.10 -27.80
CA ILE A 256 13.68 15.79 -28.36
C ILE A 256 12.70 15.50 -29.50
N PHE A 257 13.21 15.21 -30.70
CA PHE A 257 12.42 14.86 -31.90
C PHE A 257 11.16 15.73 -32.08
N ASP A 258 11.35 17.04 -32.13
CA ASP A 258 10.30 18.08 -32.24
C ASP A 258 9.30 18.23 -31.09
N THR A 259 9.39 17.42 -30.04
CA THR A 259 8.60 17.59 -28.82
C THR A 259 9.35 18.35 -27.73
N LYS A 260 8.71 19.36 -27.14
CA LYS A 260 9.23 20.09 -25.98
C LYS A 260 8.87 19.31 -24.72
N ILE A 261 9.87 18.70 -24.09
CA ILE A 261 9.70 17.90 -22.87
C ILE A 261 10.18 18.71 -21.67
N GLU A 262 9.30 18.92 -20.71
CA GLU A 262 9.66 19.52 -19.43
C GLU A 262 10.38 18.50 -18.55
N ALA A 263 11.60 18.82 -18.10
CA ALA A 263 12.42 17.90 -17.29
C ALA A 263 11.70 17.44 -16.02
N ARG A 264 10.93 18.34 -15.40
CA ARG A 264 10.10 18.04 -14.23
C ARG A 264 9.02 16.99 -14.52
N ARG A 265 8.39 17.08 -15.71
CA ARG A 265 7.32 16.16 -16.12
C ARG A 265 7.89 14.80 -16.46
N LEU A 266 9.03 14.75 -17.13
CA LEU A 266 9.73 13.51 -17.45
C LEU A 266 10.12 12.74 -16.19
N GLY A 267 10.75 13.40 -15.19
CA GLY A 267 11.09 12.73 -13.93
C GLY A 267 9.87 12.18 -13.19
N TYR A 268 8.73 12.89 -13.23
CA TYR A 268 7.46 12.39 -12.68
C TYR A 268 6.90 11.17 -13.43
N GLN A 269 6.93 11.20 -14.77
CA GLN A 269 6.45 10.09 -15.59
C GLN A 269 7.31 8.84 -15.41
N LEU A 270 8.64 8.99 -15.39
CA LEU A 270 9.56 7.89 -15.14
C LEU A 270 9.34 7.26 -13.78
N CYS A 271 9.23 8.08 -12.73
CA CYS A 271 8.91 7.59 -11.38
C CYS A 271 7.57 6.83 -11.35
N SER A 272 6.54 7.36 -12.00
CA SER A 272 5.22 6.70 -12.08
C SER A 272 5.30 5.36 -12.83
N ALA A 273 6.08 5.29 -13.91
CA ALA A 273 6.27 4.06 -14.67
C ALA A 273 7.05 3.01 -13.86
N SER A 274 8.13 3.41 -13.17
CA SER A 274 8.88 2.51 -12.29
C SER A 274 7.99 1.93 -11.20
N LEU A 275 7.22 2.77 -10.49
CA LEU A 275 6.31 2.31 -9.45
C LEU A 275 5.22 1.37 -9.98
N PHE A 276 4.69 1.65 -11.17
CA PHE A 276 3.70 0.78 -11.80
C PHE A 276 4.26 -0.60 -12.15
N ILE A 277 5.46 -0.64 -12.73
CA ILE A 277 6.16 -1.89 -13.03
C ILE A 277 6.47 -2.66 -11.75
N GLY A 278 6.98 -1.99 -10.71
CA GLY A 278 7.24 -2.61 -9.41
C GLY A 278 5.98 -3.21 -8.77
N LEU A 279 4.85 -2.52 -8.88
CA LEU A 279 3.56 -3.00 -8.38
C LEU A 279 3.05 -4.22 -9.16
N LEU A 280 3.23 -4.26 -10.48
CA LEU A 280 2.87 -5.43 -11.29
C LEU A 280 3.70 -6.66 -10.91
N PHE A 281 5.01 -6.51 -10.74
CA PHE A 281 5.86 -7.61 -10.28
C PHE A 281 5.53 -8.05 -8.86
N THR A 282 5.22 -7.11 -7.97
CA THR A 282 4.79 -7.40 -6.59
C THR A 282 3.52 -8.25 -6.56
N HIS A 283 2.56 -7.94 -7.43
CA HIS A 283 1.33 -8.71 -7.53
C HIS A 283 1.55 -10.11 -8.10
N THR A 284 2.38 -10.23 -9.14
CA THR A 284 2.62 -11.51 -9.83
C THR A 284 3.51 -12.47 -9.04
N GLN A 285 4.47 -11.95 -8.29
CA GLN A 285 5.40 -12.75 -7.48
C GLN A 285 4.96 -12.88 -6.01
N ALA A 286 3.86 -12.24 -5.62
CA ALA A 286 3.40 -12.17 -4.23
C ALA A 286 4.50 -11.74 -3.23
N SER A 287 5.41 -10.87 -3.67
CA SER A 287 6.57 -10.39 -2.90
C SER A 287 6.65 -8.88 -2.92
N MET A 288 6.97 -8.25 -1.79
CA MET A 288 7.12 -6.79 -1.67
C MET A 288 8.43 -6.25 -2.27
N ILE A 289 9.42 -7.11 -2.50
CA ILE A 289 10.77 -6.75 -2.96
C ILE A 289 10.74 -5.91 -4.26
N PRO A 290 10.00 -6.29 -5.32
CA PRO A 290 9.99 -5.53 -6.57
C PRO A 290 9.47 -4.10 -6.41
N LEU A 291 8.47 -3.88 -5.54
CA LEU A 291 7.98 -2.53 -5.26
C LEU A 291 9.02 -1.70 -4.50
N LEU A 292 9.68 -2.26 -3.48
CA LEU A 292 10.74 -1.56 -2.73
C LEU A 292 11.90 -1.16 -3.64
N GLN A 293 12.36 -2.06 -4.51
CA GLN A 293 13.39 -1.77 -5.51
C GLN A 293 12.92 -0.69 -6.49
N SER A 294 11.67 -0.74 -6.96
CA SER A 294 11.12 0.28 -7.85
C SER A 294 11.04 1.67 -7.21
N ILE A 295 10.77 1.77 -5.91
CA ILE A 295 10.81 3.02 -5.14
C ILE A 295 12.24 3.54 -5.08
N CYS A 296 13.21 2.65 -4.82
CA CYS A 296 14.63 2.99 -4.78
C CYS A 296 15.15 3.57 -6.10
N VAL A 297 14.59 3.16 -7.24
CA VAL A 297 14.93 3.72 -8.56
C VAL A 297 14.08 4.95 -8.90
N GLY A 298 12.77 4.89 -8.66
CA GLY A 298 11.80 5.92 -9.06
C GLY A 298 11.95 7.24 -8.31
N VAL A 299 12.27 7.21 -7.00
CA VAL A 299 12.42 8.42 -6.18
C VAL A 299 13.64 9.25 -6.60
N PRO A 300 14.83 8.66 -6.81
CA PRO A 300 15.96 9.37 -7.40
C PRO A 300 15.65 9.96 -8.78
N LEU A 301 14.97 9.23 -9.68
CA LEU A 301 14.58 9.75 -11.00
C LEU A 301 13.66 10.97 -10.90
N TYR A 302 12.69 10.94 -9.98
CA TYR A 302 11.82 12.07 -9.70
C TYR A 302 12.60 13.29 -9.17
N CYS A 303 13.51 13.05 -8.24
CA CYS A 303 14.37 14.07 -7.65
C CYS A 303 15.32 14.69 -8.69
N ALA A 304 15.94 13.86 -9.54
CA ALA A 304 16.77 14.31 -10.65
C ALA A 304 15.98 15.21 -11.61
N GLY A 305 14.79 14.80 -12.04
CA GLY A 305 13.92 15.63 -12.89
C GLY A 305 13.56 16.99 -12.24
N ARG A 306 13.39 17.01 -10.91
CA ARG A 306 13.13 18.24 -10.14
C ARG A 306 14.34 19.16 -10.05
N VAL A 307 15.55 18.61 -9.95
CA VAL A 307 16.82 19.37 -9.95
C VAL A 307 17.09 19.93 -11.34
N LEU A 308 17.00 19.10 -12.38
CA LEU A 308 17.21 19.49 -13.79
C LEU A 308 16.26 20.62 -14.22
N ALA A 309 14.99 20.58 -13.78
CA ALA A 309 14.04 21.66 -14.05
C ALA A 309 14.50 23.04 -13.52
N GLY A 310 15.45 23.07 -12.58
CA GLY A 310 15.99 24.26 -11.94
C GLY A 310 17.26 24.83 -12.58
N ILE A 311 17.86 24.17 -13.58
CA ILE A 311 19.14 24.52 -14.22
C ILE A 311 19.31 26.01 -14.61
N PRO A 312 18.30 26.78 -15.08
CA PRO A 312 18.52 28.18 -15.45
C PRO A 312 18.75 29.14 -14.25
N ARG A 313 19.30 28.67 -13.13
CA ARG A 313 19.49 29.43 -11.88
C ARG A 313 20.95 29.45 -11.45
N ASN A 314 21.27 30.41 -10.56
CA ASN A 314 22.57 30.54 -9.91
C ASN A 314 23.05 29.20 -9.28
N GLU A 315 24.35 28.91 -9.41
CA GLU A 315 25.02 27.69 -8.98
C GLU A 315 24.74 27.33 -7.52
N TRP A 316 24.78 28.31 -6.60
CA TRP A 316 24.47 28.08 -5.18
C TRP A 316 23.04 27.58 -4.94
N ARG A 317 22.05 28.05 -5.73
CA ARG A 317 20.67 27.55 -5.63
C ARG A 317 20.54 26.15 -6.20
N MET A 318 21.34 25.80 -7.19
CA MET A 318 21.41 24.44 -7.71
C MET A 318 22.02 23.48 -6.69
N VAL A 319 23.12 23.86 -6.03
CA VAL A 319 23.73 23.06 -4.95
C VAL A 319 22.74 22.78 -3.83
N VAL A 320 22.04 23.80 -3.31
CA VAL A 320 21.03 23.63 -2.25
C VAL A 320 19.89 22.71 -2.68
N ARG A 321 19.45 22.82 -3.94
CA ARG A 321 18.35 21.98 -4.46
C ARG A 321 18.79 20.54 -4.65
N THR A 322 20.02 20.30 -5.11
CA THR A 322 20.61 18.96 -5.24
C THR A 322 20.78 18.32 -3.87
N ALA A 323 21.33 19.06 -2.89
CA ALA A 323 21.47 18.58 -1.52
C ALA A 323 20.11 18.22 -0.88
N GLY A 324 19.11 19.10 -1.02
CA GLY A 324 17.76 18.83 -0.52
C GLY A 324 17.09 17.64 -1.22
N ALA A 325 17.30 17.49 -2.53
CA ALA A 325 16.79 16.35 -3.29
C ALA A 325 17.47 15.03 -2.88
N ALA A 326 18.78 15.03 -2.66
CA ALA A 326 19.52 13.88 -2.15
C ALA A 326 19.08 13.49 -0.74
N PHE A 327 18.86 14.47 0.13
CA PHE A 327 18.36 14.23 1.49
C PHE A 327 16.96 13.59 1.48
N VAL A 328 16.04 14.11 0.66
CA VAL A 328 14.70 13.52 0.50
C VAL A 328 14.77 12.11 -0.08
N ALA A 329 15.66 11.88 -1.04
CA ALA A 329 15.86 10.54 -1.59
C ALA A 329 16.40 9.58 -0.52
N LEU A 330 17.40 9.98 0.26
CA LEU A 330 17.98 9.14 1.31
C LEU A 330 16.96 8.74 2.39
N ILE A 331 16.11 9.67 2.83
CA ILE A 331 15.05 9.39 3.81
C ILE A 331 14.08 8.30 3.34
N ILE A 332 13.84 8.20 2.03
CA ILE A 332 12.89 7.23 1.47
C ILE A 332 13.61 5.93 1.06
N VAL A 333 14.76 6.04 0.40
CA VAL A 333 15.52 4.90 -0.15
C VAL A 333 16.12 4.06 0.97
N TRP A 334 16.67 4.67 2.02
CA TRP A 334 17.35 3.93 3.09
C TRP A 334 16.40 2.97 3.83
N PRO A 335 15.21 3.39 4.30
CA PRO A 335 14.25 2.46 4.87
C PRO A 335 13.80 1.38 3.89
N CYS A 336 13.59 1.72 2.61
CA CYS A 336 13.20 0.71 1.62
C CYS A 336 14.27 -0.37 1.45
N LEU A 337 15.55 0.00 1.40
CA LEU A 337 16.66 -0.96 1.32
C LEU A 337 16.77 -1.80 2.59
N ALA A 338 16.61 -1.18 3.77
CA ALA A 338 16.62 -1.89 5.05
C ALA A 338 15.47 -2.89 5.21
N LEU A 339 14.34 -2.66 4.53
CA LEU A 339 13.18 -3.56 4.56
C LEU A 339 13.31 -4.76 3.60
N ILE A 340 14.13 -4.69 2.54
CA ILE A 340 14.21 -5.77 1.52
C ILE A 340 14.52 -7.15 2.15
N PRO A 341 15.54 -7.30 3.02
CA PRO A 341 15.87 -8.61 3.62
C PRO A 341 14.72 -9.21 4.43
N LEU A 342 13.86 -8.37 5.02
CA LEU A 342 12.69 -8.84 5.77
C LEU A 342 11.63 -9.50 4.88
N TYR A 343 11.65 -9.26 3.57
CA TYR A 343 10.71 -9.85 2.61
C TYR A 343 11.30 -10.99 1.76
N GLU A 344 12.55 -11.39 2.01
CA GLU A 344 13.16 -12.58 1.40
C GLU A 344 12.55 -13.86 1.98
N THR A 345 12.14 -14.79 1.13
CA THR A 345 11.52 -16.05 1.57
C THR A 345 12.61 -17.00 2.04
N ALA A 346 12.64 -17.29 3.34
CA ALA A 346 13.54 -18.28 3.92
C ALA A 346 12.88 -19.67 3.89
N SER A 347 13.64 -20.68 3.48
CA SER A 347 13.21 -22.09 3.45
C SER A 347 14.28 -23.00 4.03
N VAL A 348 13.89 -24.17 4.54
CA VAL A 348 14.86 -25.17 5.03
C VAL A 348 14.68 -26.45 4.23
N LYS A 349 15.78 -27.01 3.74
CA LYS A 349 15.79 -28.33 3.10
C LYS A 349 17.04 -29.09 3.49
N ILE A 350 16.92 -30.41 3.57
CA ILE A 350 18.09 -31.29 3.61
C ILE A 350 18.72 -31.32 2.19
N PRO A 351 20.06 -31.24 2.06
CA PRO A 351 20.71 -31.29 0.76
C PRO A 351 20.45 -32.61 0.03
N LYS A 352 20.27 -32.54 -1.29
CA LYS A 352 19.97 -33.73 -2.13
C LYS A 352 21.01 -34.84 -2.02
N SER A 353 22.26 -34.51 -1.68
CA SER A 353 23.32 -35.49 -1.44
C SER A 353 23.03 -36.48 -0.32
N TYR A 354 22.10 -36.14 0.58
CA TYR A 354 21.67 -36.98 1.71
C TYR A 354 20.29 -37.64 1.48
N ILE A 355 19.62 -37.40 0.33
CA ILE A 355 18.23 -37.84 0.05
C ILE A 355 18.13 -38.66 -1.25
N GLN A 356 19.17 -38.74 -2.09
CA GLN A 356 19.08 -39.46 -3.37
C GLN A 356 20.30 -40.32 -3.62
N GLY A 357 20.10 -41.66 -3.65
CA GLY A 357 20.62 -42.67 -4.58
C GLY A 357 22.14 -42.83 -4.83
N ASP A 358 22.96 -41.86 -4.44
CA ASP A 358 24.42 -41.93 -4.54
C ASP A 358 25.06 -42.16 -3.14
N SER A 359 24.26 -42.08 -2.05
CA SER A 359 24.70 -42.32 -0.66
C SER A 359 24.30 -43.69 -0.12
N GLY A 360 23.36 -44.41 -0.76
CA GLY A 360 22.82 -45.68 -0.30
C GLY A 360 21.76 -45.60 0.81
N ASN A 361 21.14 -44.43 1.03
CA ASN A 361 20.08 -44.23 2.05
C ASN A 361 18.68 -44.16 1.40
N GLY A 362 17.68 -44.77 2.06
CA GLY A 362 16.29 -44.93 1.56
C GLY A 362 15.40 -43.68 1.64
N TRP A 363 15.86 -42.61 2.30
CA TRP A 363 15.12 -41.37 2.52
C TRP A 363 14.68 -40.67 1.24
N LYS A 364 13.39 -40.35 1.11
CA LYS A 364 12.80 -39.64 -0.03
C LYS A 364 12.00 -38.42 0.45
N ASN A 365 12.05 -37.32 -0.31
CA ASN A 365 11.16 -36.18 -0.09
C ASN A 365 9.75 -36.53 -0.61
N VAL A 366 8.77 -36.58 0.30
CA VAL A 366 7.39 -36.97 0.01
C VAL A 366 6.49 -35.76 -0.20
N MET A 367 6.71 -34.69 0.55
CA MET A 367 5.88 -33.49 0.50
C MET A 367 6.70 -32.23 0.74
N ASN A 368 6.37 -31.18 -0.02
CA ASN A 368 6.93 -29.85 0.18
C ASN A 368 5.82 -28.81 -0.05
N GLU A 369 5.36 -28.20 1.03
CA GLU A 369 4.38 -27.12 1.00
C GLU A 369 5.02 -25.82 1.46
N HIS A 370 4.69 -24.73 0.78
CA HIS A 370 5.19 -23.42 1.14
C HIS A 370 4.03 -22.42 1.17
N GLU A 371 3.85 -21.79 2.32
CA GLU A 371 2.83 -20.79 2.53
C GLU A 371 3.49 -19.44 2.80
N VAL A 372 3.10 -18.43 2.02
CA VAL A 372 3.63 -17.07 2.12
C VAL A 372 2.49 -16.11 2.40
N VAL A 373 2.67 -15.26 3.40
CA VAL A 373 1.68 -14.30 3.89
C VAL A 373 2.32 -12.91 3.97
N GLY A 374 1.53 -11.85 3.78
CA GLY A 374 2.04 -10.49 3.97
C GLY A 374 2.99 -10.02 2.85
N LEU A 375 2.85 -10.55 1.63
CA LEU A 375 3.76 -10.33 0.50
C LEU A 375 5.24 -10.70 0.81
N GLY A 376 5.46 -11.80 1.54
CA GLY A 376 6.80 -12.28 1.89
C GLY A 376 7.28 -11.92 3.29
N LEU A 377 6.48 -11.19 4.08
CA LEU A 377 6.86 -10.82 5.45
C LEU A 377 6.89 -12.04 6.40
N ALA A 378 5.93 -12.94 6.24
CA ALA A 378 5.85 -14.18 6.99
C ALA A 378 5.78 -15.34 6.00
N SER A 379 6.61 -16.34 6.22
CA SER A 379 6.64 -17.56 5.41
C SER A 379 6.77 -18.78 6.31
N SER A 380 5.99 -19.80 6.00
CA SER A 380 6.14 -21.14 6.56
C SER A 380 6.47 -22.11 5.44
N SER A 381 7.51 -22.92 5.62
CA SER A 381 7.82 -24.05 4.72
C SER A 381 7.69 -25.34 5.50
N PHE A 382 6.99 -26.31 4.91
CA PHE A 382 6.77 -27.64 5.45
C PHE A 382 7.39 -28.65 4.50
N VAL A 383 8.33 -29.45 4.99
CA VAL A 383 8.97 -30.50 4.20
C VAL A 383 8.86 -31.83 4.96
N LEU A 384 8.36 -32.86 4.28
CA LEU A 384 8.27 -34.23 4.80
C LEU A 384 9.22 -35.13 4.04
N TYR A 385 10.06 -35.83 4.79
CA TYR A 385 10.93 -36.89 4.33
C TYR A 385 10.47 -38.22 4.93
N ALA A 386 10.51 -39.29 4.14
CA ALA A 386 10.16 -40.63 4.59
C ALA A 386 11.18 -41.65 4.10
N ASP A 387 11.49 -42.63 4.93
CA ASP A 387 12.25 -43.83 4.58
C ASP A 387 11.34 -45.05 4.69
N ASP A 388 11.29 -45.86 3.63
CA ASP A 388 10.53 -47.11 3.55
C ASP A 388 11.17 -48.30 4.29
N GLY A 389 12.36 -48.15 4.87
CA GLY A 389 13.06 -49.25 5.54
C GLY A 389 13.49 -50.34 4.56
N MET A 390 13.74 -49.95 3.31
CA MET A 390 14.13 -50.83 2.22
C MET A 390 15.36 -50.23 1.53
N ASP A 391 16.35 -51.06 1.24
CA ASP A 391 17.53 -50.65 0.48
C ASP A 391 17.22 -50.49 -1.03
N GLU A 392 18.21 -50.02 -1.80
CA GLU A 392 18.09 -49.85 -3.27
C GLU A 392 17.81 -51.16 -4.03
N GLU A 393 18.01 -52.32 -3.39
CA GLU A 393 17.79 -53.66 -3.94
C GLU A 393 16.45 -54.28 -3.47
N GLU A 394 15.59 -53.50 -2.79
CA GLU A 394 14.31 -53.92 -2.18
C GLU A 394 14.45 -54.95 -1.03
N ASN A 395 15.62 -55.05 -0.40
CA ASN A 395 15.78 -55.81 0.83
C ASN A 395 15.41 -54.95 2.05
N GLN A 396 14.89 -55.59 3.10
CA GLN A 396 14.55 -54.93 4.34
C GLN A 396 15.82 -54.36 5.02
N ASP A 397 15.86 -53.04 5.14
CA ASP A 397 16.95 -52.25 5.71
C ASP A 397 16.39 -51.34 6.82
N GLY A 398 16.11 -51.97 7.96
CA GLY A 398 15.49 -51.33 9.13
C GLY A 398 13.98 -51.10 9.03
N PHE A 399 13.45 -50.39 10.03
CA PHE A 399 12.02 -50.08 10.13
C PHE A 399 11.70 -48.67 9.59
N PRO A 400 10.45 -48.41 9.14
CA PRO A 400 10.05 -47.12 8.58
C PRO A 400 10.35 -45.92 9.49
N ALA A 401 10.79 -44.81 8.88
CA ALA A 401 11.03 -43.55 9.57
C ALA A 401 10.46 -42.35 8.81
N LEU A 402 10.05 -41.31 9.55
CA LEU A 402 9.52 -40.05 9.04
C LEU A 402 10.27 -38.88 9.66
N LEU A 403 10.57 -37.87 8.86
CA LEU A 403 11.19 -36.63 9.29
C LEU A 403 10.44 -35.43 8.71
N PHE A 404 9.91 -34.61 9.61
CA PHE A 404 9.24 -33.36 9.33
C PHE A 404 10.19 -32.20 9.63
N ILE A 405 10.31 -31.27 8.69
CA ILE A 405 11.04 -30.02 8.89
C ILE A 405 10.11 -28.87 8.58
N ILE A 406 9.90 -28.02 9.59
CA ILE A 406 9.08 -26.82 9.51
C ILE A 406 10.01 -25.63 9.71
N ALA A 407 9.98 -24.70 8.77
CA ALA A 407 10.68 -23.43 8.90
C ALA A 407 9.66 -22.30 8.97
N ILE A 408 9.73 -21.49 10.03
CA ILE A 408 8.82 -20.39 10.28
C ILE A 408 9.62 -19.10 10.34
N LYS A 409 9.37 -18.20 9.40
CA LYS A 409 9.92 -16.85 9.44
C LYS A 409 9.02 -15.97 10.30
N VAL A 410 9.53 -15.47 11.42
CA VAL A 410 8.80 -14.58 12.33
C VAL A 410 9.51 -13.23 12.39
N PRO A 411 8.88 -12.12 11.97
CA PRO A 411 9.55 -10.81 11.87
C PRO A 411 9.82 -10.14 13.24
N ILE A 412 9.56 -10.83 14.35
CA ILE A 412 9.70 -10.31 15.71
C ILE A 412 10.58 -11.28 16.48
N ASN A 413 11.60 -10.77 17.16
CA ASN A 413 12.40 -11.49 18.15
C ASN A 413 11.48 -12.05 19.25
N LEU A 414 10.92 -13.23 19.03
CA LEU A 414 10.38 -14.04 20.11
C LEU A 414 11.58 -14.45 20.97
N GLU A 415 11.49 -14.18 22.27
CA GLU A 415 12.52 -14.58 23.24
C GLU A 415 12.55 -16.11 23.32
N GLU A 416 13.75 -16.71 23.35
CA GLU A 416 13.97 -18.16 23.32
C GLU A 416 13.19 -18.96 24.38
N ARG A 417 12.85 -18.33 25.52
CA ARG A 417 12.21 -18.98 26.65
C ARG A 417 10.75 -19.37 26.41
N ASP A 418 9.99 -18.55 25.70
CA ASP A 418 8.56 -18.82 25.46
C ASP A 418 8.36 -19.82 24.31
N MET A 419 9.34 -19.98 23.41
CA MET A 419 9.21 -20.84 22.23
C MET A 419 9.35 -22.33 22.55
N LEU A 420 10.23 -22.72 23.47
CA LEU A 420 10.39 -24.13 23.86
C LEU A 420 9.13 -24.66 24.55
N ASP A 421 8.49 -23.84 25.38
CA ASP A 421 7.24 -24.23 26.06
C ASP A 421 6.06 -24.30 25.08
N VAL A 422 5.99 -23.40 24.10
CA VAL A 422 4.99 -23.46 23.02
C VAL A 422 5.22 -24.66 22.11
N LEU A 423 6.49 -24.99 21.82
CA LEU A 423 6.88 -26.17 21.04
C LEU A 423 6.57 -27.45 21.79
N ASP A 424 7.00 -27.60 23.04
CA ASP A 424 6.72 -28.79 23.87
C ASP A 424 5.21 -29.03 24.01
N LYS A 425 4.42 -27.95 24.05
CA LYS A 425 2.96 -28.02 23.98
C LYS A 425 2.45 -28.50 22.61
N GLN A 426 2.94 -27.94 21.51
CA GLN A 426 2.58 -28.41 20.16
C GLN A 426 3.03 -29.85 19.88
N PHE A 427 4.18 -30.28 20.44
CA PHE A 427 4.68 -31.66 20.39
C PHE A 427 3.75 -32.61 21.14
N LYS A 428 3.31 -32.25 22.35
CA LYS A 428 2.31 -33.02 23.11
C LYS A 428 0.97 -33.08 22.39
N ASP A 429 0.50 -31.95 21.85
CA ASP A 429 -0.76 -31.88 21.10
C ASP A 429 -0.70 -32.78 19.84
N MET A 430 0.43 -32.82 19.14
CA MET A 430 0.64 -33.66 17.95
C MET A 430 0.76 -35.15 18.28
N ALA A 431 1.45 -35.52 19.38
CA ALA A 431 1.51 -36.90 19.85
C ALA A 431 0.12 -37.42 20.25
N ILE A 432 -0.72 -36.55 20.82
CA ILE A 432 -2.13 -36.84 21.13
C ILE A 432 -2.95 -37.02 19.86
N GLU A 433 -2.79 -36.16 18.84
CA GLU A 433 -3.49 -36.27 17.55
C GLU A 433 -3.15 -37.55 16.78
N GLN A 434 -1.94 -38.08 16.96
CA GLN A 434 -1.47 -39.34 16.37
C GLN A 434 -1.74 -40.59 17.24
N GLU A 435 -2.49 -40.43 18.34
CA GLU A 435 -2.86 -41.51 19.27
C GLU A 435 -1.65 -42.28 19.88
N ILE A 436 -0.49 -41.65 19.99
CA ILE A 436 0.72 -42.26 20.58
C ILE A 436 0.73 -42.04 22.08
N ASN A 437 1.02 -43.09 22.85
CA ASN A 437 1.35 -42.95 24.27
C ASN A 437 2.84 -42.63 24.42
N LEU A 438 3.17 -41.41 24.85
CA LEU A 438 4.54 -41.06 25.24
C LEU A 438 4.82 -41.62 26.64
N ASP A 439 5.70 -42.62 26.73
CA ASP A 439 5.93 -43.36 27.97
C ASP A 439 6.90 -42.64 28.92
N SER A 440 8.05 -42.18 28.39
CA SER A 440 9.08 -41.46 29.18
C SER A 440 10.03 -40.62 28.30
N GLU A 441 10.50 -39.48 28.84
CA GLU A 441 11.57 -38.65 28.24
C GLU A 441 12.92 -39.36 28.46
N ILE A 442 13.63 -39.66 27.36
CA ILE A 442 14.88 -40.44 27.38
C ILE A 442 16.08 -39.51 27.54
N ASP A 443 16.14 -38.46 26.73
CA ASP A 443 17.28 -37.56 26.67
C ASP A 443 16.86 -36.14 26.26
N LYS A 444 17.57 -35.16 26.82
CA LYS A 444 17.41 -33.74 26.51
C LYS A 444 18.78 -33.10 26.45
N GLY A 445 19.08 -32.45 25.33
CA GLY A 445 20.40 -31.89 25.12
C GLY A 445 20.42 -30.73 24.14
N SER A 446 21.63 -30.29 23.83
CA SER A 446 21.89 -29.27 22.82
C SER A 446 23.06 -29.73 21.95
N ARG A 447 22.93 -29.56 20.64
CA ARG A 447 24.02 -29.82 19.68
C ARG A 447 24.20 -28.65 18.74
N ILE A 448 25.18 -28.74 17.84
CA ILE A 448 25.51 -27.69 16.88
C ILE A 448 25.22 -28.22 15.49
N THR A 449 24.43 -27.50 14.68
CA THR A 449 24.23 -27.84 13.27
C THR A 449 25.52 -27.63 12.47
N LYS A 450 25.59 -28.20 11.27
CA LYS A 450 26.74 -27.96 10.38
C LYS A 450 26.92 -26.49 9.97
N GLN A 451 25.84 -25.70 10.02
CA GLN A 451 25.85 -24.26 9.80
C GLN A 451 26.31 -23.47 11.04
N GLY A 452 26.57 -24.12 12.18
CA GLY A 452 27.05 -23.48 13.41
C GLY A 452 25.95 -23.00 14.36
N TYR A 453 24.68 -23.38 14.12
CA TYR A 453 23.58 -22.97 15.00
C TYR A 453 23.48 -23.90 16.21
N SER A 454 23.27 -23.33 17.40
CA SER A 454 22.94 -24.11 18.60
C SER A 454 21.51 -24.60 18.51
N THR A 455 21.33 -25.91 18.57
CA THR A 455 20.02 -26.57 18.61
C THR A 455 19.70 -27.03 20.02
N GLN A 456 18.42 -27.25 20.29
CA GLN A 456 17.95 -27.95 21.48
C GLN A 456 17.05 -29.09 21.03
N TYR A 457 17.23 -30.27 21.62
CA TYR A 457 16.46 -31.46 21.28
C TYR A 457 15.92 -32.17 22.53
N SER A 458 14.79 -32.85 22.36
CA SER A 458 14.19 -33.77 23.34
C SER A 458 13.79 -35.06 22.64
N ILE A 459 14.10 -36.20 23.26
CA ILE A 459 13.82 -37.54 22.74
C ILE A 459 12.86 -38.26 23.67
N TYR A 460 11.83 -38.89 23.09
CA TYR A 460 10.82 -39.65 23.82
C TYR A 460 10.67 -41.06 23.22
N ASN A 461 10.38 -42.04 24.08
CA ASN A 461 9.84 -43.32 23.64
C ASN A 461 8.31 -43.22 23.56
N GLY A 462 7.71 -43.88 22.58
CA GLY A 462 6.27 -44.03 22.50
C GLY A 462 5.84 -45.38 21.97
N THR A 463 4.63 -45.76 22.35
CA THR A 463 3.95 -46.96 21.88
C THR A 463 2.79 -46.57 20.96
N ALA A 464 2.75 -47.15 19.77
CA ALA A 464 1.68 -46.89 18.80
C ALA A 464 0.39 -47.63 19.20
N LYS A 465 -0.73 -46.91 19.28
CA LYS A 465 -2.06 -47.50 19.57
C LYS A 465 -2.90 -47.83 18.34
N THR A 466 -2.41 -47.49 17.16
CA THR A 466 -3.16 -47.59 15.91
C THR A 466 -2.34 -48.33 14.87
N ASP A 467 -3.04 -49.02 13.97
CA ASP A 467 -2.44 -49.73 12.85
C ASP A 467 -1.90 -48.80 11.74
N GLU A 468 -1.91 -47.47 11.95
CA GLU A 468 -1.46 -46.47 10.98
C GLU A 468 -0.67 -45.33 11.66
N ILE A 469 0.46 -44.92 11.06
CA ILE A 469 1.23 -43.72 11.41
C ILE A 469 1.30 -42.80 10.18
N GLY A 470 0.91 -41.53 10.33
CA GLY A 470 0.85 -40.59 9.21
C GLY A 470 0.35 -39.19 9.56
N LEU A 471 0.63 -38.21 8.68
CA LEU A 471 0.16 -36.83 8.79
C LEU A 471 -0.23 -36.32 7.39
N GLY A 472 -1.43 -35.76 7.25
CA GLY A 472 -1.83 -35.06 6.02
C GLY A 472 -2.07 -35.96 4.78
N GLY A 473 -2.64 -37.15 4.96
CA GLY A 473 -3.01 -38.04 3.83
C GLY A 473 -1.91 -38.99 3.35
N TYR A 474 -0.76 -39.02 4.04
CA TYR A 474 0.26 -40.06 3.91
C TYR A 474 0.23 -40.93 5.16
N ASN A 475 -0.47 -42.06 5.10
CA ASN A 475 -0.59 -43.02 6.20
C ASN A 475 0.21 -44.27 5.84
N ARG A 476 1.00 -44.78 6.78
CA ARG A 476 1.67 -46.08 6.66
C ARG A 476 1.12 -47.04 7.70
N SER A 477 0.88 -48.28 7.28
CA SER A 477 0.44 -49.33 8.19
C SER A 477 1.57 -49.70 9.15
N VAL A 478 1.28 -49.74 10.44
CA VAL A 478 2.20 -50.12 11.52
C VAL A 478 1.48 -51.12 12.40
N THR A 479 2.18 -52.03 13.06
CA THR A 479 1.55 -52.97 14.00
C THR A 479 1.17 -52.25 15.31
N GLU A 480 -0.08 -52.37 15.76
CA GLU A 480 -0.52 -51.92 17.09
C GLU A 480 0.37 -52.55 18.19
N GLY A 481 0.93 -51.72 19.09
CA GLY A 481 1.87 -52.15 20.12
C GLY A 481 3.35 -51.97 19.79
N SER A 482 3.69 -51.54 18.57
CA SER A 482 5.08 -51.25 18.17
C SER A 482 5.76 -50.16 19.02
N GLU A 483 7.04 -50.39 19.32
CA GLU A 483 7.90 -49.40 19.98
C GLU A 483 8.48 -48.42 18.97
N SER A 484 8.35 -47.13 19.27
CA SER A 484 8.81 -46.05 18.42
C SER A 484 9.57 -45.00 19.22
N ARG A 485 10.52 -44.32 18.56
CA ARG A 485 11.24 -43.17 19.12
C ARG A 485 10.89 -41.90 18.38
N TYR A 486 10.77 -40.84 19.16
CA TYR A 486 10.44 -39.50 18.73
C TYR A 486 11.58 -38.56 19.07
N ILE A 487 11.93 -37.68 18.13
CA ILE A 487 12.80 -36.55 18.38
C ILE A 487 12.11 -35.25 17.96
N GLY A 488 12.12 -34.27 18.84
CA GLY A 488 11.86 -32.87 18.50
C GLY A 488 13.15 -32.08 18.63
N GLU A 489 13.53 -31.33 17.60
CA GLU A 489 14.72 -30.46 17.62
C GLU A 489 14.41 -29.09 17.04
N VAL A 490 14.91 -28.04 17.69
CA VAL A 490 14.60 -26.64 17.35
C VAL A 490 15.86 -25.79 17.36
N TRP A 491 15.96 -24.88 16.39
CA TRP A 491 16.99 -23.85 16.38
C TRP A 491 16.53 -22.56 15.70
N LYS A 492 17.28 -21.49 15.96
CA LYS A 492 17.08 -20.19 15.32
C LYS A 492 18.23 -19.89 14.39
N ALA A 493 17.92 -19.47 13.18
CA ALA A 493 18.88 -18.87 12.26
C ALA A 493 18.68 -17.34 12.28
N PRO A 494 19.44 -16.60 13.11
CA PRO A 494 19.21 -15.17 13.34
C PRO A 494 19.47 -14.31 12.09
N GLU A 495 20.31 -14.78 11.16
CA GLU A 495 20.60 -14.09 9.91
C GLU A 495 19.39 -14.00 8.98
N TYR A 496 18.43 -14.92 9.15
CA TYR A 496 17.26 -15.06 8.28
C TYR A 496 15.92 -14.83 9.03
N ASP A 497 15.97 -14.44 10.30
CA ASP A 497 14.80 -14.36 11.20
C ASP A 497 13.93 -15.62 11.17
N LEU A 498 14.61 -16.77 11.09
CA LEU A 498 14.00 -18.06 10.86
C LEU A 498 14.08 -18.94 12.11
N ILE A 499 12.97 -19.58 12.45
CA ILE A 499 12.89 -20.64 13.44
C ILE A 499 12.70 -21.94 12.68
N VAL A 500 13.51 -22.94 12.98
CA VAL A 500 13.42 -24.26 12.38
C VAL A 500 13.03 -25.26 13.45
N VAL A 501 12.05 -26.09 13.11
CA VAL A 501 11.53 -27.16 13.94
C VAL A 501 11.64 -28.44 13.12
N ALA A 502 12.45 -29.39 13.59
CA ALA A 502 12.57 -30.71 13.04
C ALA A 502 11.89 -31.71 13.98
N MET A 503 11.10 -32.62 13.41
CA MET A 503 10.38 -33.65 14.15
C MET A 503 10.58 -34.97 13.46
N GLY A 504 11.12 -35.95 14.17
CA GLY A 504 11.40 -37.28 13.63
C GLY A 504 10.67 -38.37 14.38
N ILE A 505 10.22 -39.38 13.64
CA ILE A 505 9.58 -40.59 14.17
C ILE A 505 10.28 -41.77 13.51
N ALA A 506 10.79 -42.71 14.30
CA ALA A 506 11.30 -43.98 13.80
C ALA A 506 10.67 -45.13 14.59
N ILE A 507 10.23 -46.16 13.88
CA ILE A 507 9.82 -47.43 14.48
C ILE A 507 11.08 -48.22 14.81
N ILE A 508 11.09 -48.95 15.93
CA ILE A 508 12.27 -49.67 16.43
C ILE A 508 11.97 -51.15 16.66
N SER A 509 10.71 -51.50 16.93
CA SER A 509 10.25 -52.89 17.01
C SER A 509 8.77 -52.97 16.61
N GLU A 510 8.39 -54.06 15.94
CA GLU A 510 7.02 -54.36 15.52
C GLU A 510 6.34 -55.46 16.37
N GLU A 511 6.92 -55.85 17.52
CA GLU A 511 6.35 -56.94 18.34
C GLU A 511 5.00 -56.59 18.99
N GLU A 512 4.05 -57.54 18.92
CA GLU A 512 2.79 -57.49 19.68
C GLU A 512 3.07 -57.66 21.18
N ILE A 513 2.60 -56.73 22.02
CA ILE A 513 2.50 -56.97 23.46
C ILE A 513 1.44 -58.07 23.67
N ASN A 514 1.89 -59.31 23.87
CA ASN A 514 1.00 -60.45 24.03
C ASN A 514 0.34 -60.44 25.42
N ASP A 515 -0.80 -59.74 25.55
CA ASP A 515 -1.59 -59.63 26.78
C ASP A 515 -2.31 -60.94 27.20
N GLN A 516 -2.11 -62.07 26.53
CA GLN A 516 -2.88 -63.30 26.80
C GLN A 516 -2.18 -64.38 27.65
N THR A 517 -0.93 -64.20 28.05
CA THR A 517 -0.28 -65.15 28.98
C THR A 517 0.37 -64.41 30.13
N GLY A 518 -0.37 -64.20 31.22
CA GLY A 518 0.13 -63.70 32.50
C GLY A 518 1.11 -64.67 33.20
N ILE A 519 2.23 -64.96 32.55
CA ILE A 519 3.36 -65.73 33.08
C ILE A 519 4.61 -64.92 32.71
N GLY A 520 5.24 -64.31 33.71
CA GLY A 520 6.56 -63.72 33.56
C GLY A 520 7.56 -64.78 33.11
N THR A 521 8.06 -64.65 31.89
CA THR A 521 9.08 -65.54 31.33
C THR A 521 10.46 -64.96 31.61
N ILE A 522 11.14 -65.55 32.59
CA ILE A 522 12.59 -65.82 32.66
C ILE A 522 13.50 -64.91 31.77
N ASP A 523 13.49 -63.59 31.96
CA ASP A 523 14.46 -62.68 31.30
C ASP A 523 15.56 -62.17 32.26
N ASP A 524 15.32 -62.22 33.58
CA ASP A 524 16.31 -61.78 34.59
C ASP A 524 17.58 -62.66 34.67
N LEU A 525 17.62 -63.80 33.95
CA LEU A 525 18.77 -64.73 33.94
C LEU A 525 19.57 -64.67 32.63
N ILE A 526 19.07 -63.97 31.60
CA ILE A 526 19.74 -63.83 30.29
C ILE A 526 20.34 -62.42 30.13
N ASP A 527 19.85 -61.42 30.87
CA ASP A 527 20.43 -60.07 30.83
C ASP A 527 21.89 -60.02 31.32
N ASP A 528 22.28 -60.84 32.31
CA ASP A 528 23.69 -60.98 32.74
C ASP A 528 24.58 -61.71 31.69
N ALA A 529 24.00 -62.28 30.63
CA ALA A 529 24.70 -62.99 29.56
C ALA A 529 24.66 -62.27 28.19
N LYS A 530 23.97 -61.14 28.06
CA LYS A 530 23.87 -60.34 26.81
C LYS A 530 25.21 -59.78 26.33
N ASP A 531 26.17 -59.52 27.23
CA ASP A 531 27.49 -58.97 26.89
C ASP A 531 28.48 -59.98 26.26
N LEU A 532 28.12 -61.26 26.15
CA LEU A 532 29.08 -62.34 25.81
C LEU A 532 28.81 -63.11 24.51
N ILE A 533 27.76 -62.80 23.75
CA ILE A 533 27.44 -63.48 22.49
C ILE A 533 27.14 -62.46 21.37
N PRO A 534 28.03 -62.26 20.38
CA PRO A 534 27.68 -61.53 19.17
C PRO A 534 26.79 -62.40 18.28
N ASN A 535 25.68 -61.83 17.79
CA ASN A 535 24.59 -62.39 16.99
C ASN A 535 23.59 -63.27 17.76
N ASN A 536 22.65 -62.60 18.46
CA ASN A 536 21.42 -63.21 18.93
C ASN A 536 20.33 -63.10 17.84
N PRO A 537 19.78 -64.22 17.31
CA PRO A 537 18.77 -64.19 16.24
C PRO A 537 17.36 -63.78 16.70
N ASN A 538 17.19 -63.43 17.98
CA ASN A 538 15.95 -62.90 18.57
C ASN A 538 16.06 -61.40 18.92
N ASP A 539 17.07 -60.69 18.40
CA ASP A 539 17.13 -59.23 18.54
C ASP A 539 16.21 -58.61 17.48
N THR A 540 14.96 -58.33 17.85
CA THR A 540 13.92 -57.76 16.99
C THR A 540 13.97 -56.23 16.95
N THR A 541 14.98 -55.63 17.61
CA THR A 541 15.18 -54.18 17.61
C THR A 541 16.21 -53.76 16.56
N ASP A 542 15.78 -52.97 15.58
CA ASP A 542 16.68 -52.32 14.60
C ASP A 542 16.63 -50.80 14.77
N THR A 543 17.78 -50.20 15.07
CA THR A 543 17.93 -48.76 15.32
C THR A 543 18.65 -48.02 14.20
N LYS A 544 18.94 -48.67 13.06
CA LYS A 544 19.69 -48.07 11.96
C LYS A 544 19.01 -46.81 11.42
N ASN A 545 17.71 -46.87 11.10
CA ASN A 545 16.97 -45.73 10.56
C ASN A 545 16.76 -44.62 11.61
N TRP A 546 16.77 -44.96 12.90
CA TRP A 546 16.79 -43.98 13.99
C TRP A 546 18.13 -43.22 14.07
N LEU A 547 19.26 -43.92 13.94
CA LEU A 547 20.58 -43.27 13.93
C LEU A 547 20.76 -42.37 12.69
N GLU A 548 20.30 -42.83 11.52
CA GLU A 548 20.32 -42.01 10.30
C GLU A 548 19.45 -40.75 10.43
N LEU A 549 18.25 -40.88 10.99
CA LEU A 549 17.38 -39.74 11.28
C LEU A 549 18.09 -38.71 12.19
N LEU A 550 18.76 -39.18 13.25
CA LEU A 550 19.49 -38.32 14.18
C LEU A 550 20.63 -37.56 13.49
N GLU A 551 21.29 -38.15 12.50
CA GLU A 551 22.37 -37.53 11.73
C GLU A 551 21.86 -36.59 10.62
N LEU A 552 20.66 -36.81 10.10
CA LEU A 552 20.07 -35.98 9.03
C LEU A 552 19.59 -34.61 9.51
N ILE A 553 19.08 -34.49 10.73
CA ILE A 553 18.53 -33.22 11.24
C ILE A 553 19.58 -32.07 11.26
N PRO A 554 20.82 -32.27 11.76
CA PRO A 554 21.85 -31.23 11.79
C PRO A 554 22.42 -30.85 10.41
N GLU A 555 22.15 -31.67 9.39
CA GLU A 555 22.53 -31.45 7.99
C GLU A 555 21.51 -30.56 7.24
N ALA A 556 20.38 -30.23 7.84
CA ALA A 556 19.39 -29.33 7.27
C ALA A 556 19.99 -27.93 7.02
N VAL A 557 19.87 -27.44 5.78
CA VAL A 557 20.40 -26.14 5.36
C VAL A 557 19.26 -25.13 5.31
N CYS A 558 19.43 -24.03 6.04
CA CYS A 558 18.60 -22.85 5.89
C CYS A 558 19.00 -22.14 4.58
N TYR A 559 18.14 -22.20 3.57
CA TYR A 559 18.35 -21.56 2.26
C TYR A 559 17.68 -20.19 2.22
N ASP A 560 18.48 -19.20 1.80
CA ASP A 560 18.01 -18.03 1.06
C ASP A 560 18.02 -18.44 -0.42
N THR A 561 16.86 -18.81 -0.99
CA THR A 561 16.83 -19.34 -2.37
C THR A 561 17.20 -18.24 -3.36
N THR A 562 18.37 -18.36 -3.99
CA THR A 562 18.57 -17.82 -5.36
C THR A 562 17.68 -18.53 -6.35
#